data_AF-A0A5D2WWQ4-F1
#
_entry.id   AF-A0A5D2WWQ4-F1
#
_cell.length_a   1.000
_cell.length_b   1.000
_cell.length_c   1.000
_cell.angle_alpha   90.00
_cell.angle_beta   90.00
_cell.angle_gamma   90.00
#
_symmetry.space_group_name_H-M   'P 1'
#
loop_
_entity.id
_entity.type
_entity.pdbx_description
1 polymer ?
#
loop_
_entity_poly.entity_id
_entity_poly.type
_entity_poly.pdbx_seq_one_letter_code
_entity_poly.pdbx_strand_id
1 'polypeptide(L)'
;MMNLSSTMNAYGCRYCVSPLKQLLHTTNHHLRFRPCSPSLFSSSFNNLKLPNFNLLLTSNSFFFTMEHLWDRSGMNTNKKMVEHLQQYGVISSEKVARVMETIDRALFVPDKTPAYADCPQEIGYNATISAPHMHATCLQLLEEKLQPGMHALDVGSGTGYLTACFAMMVGPQGRAIGVEHIPELVASSINNIEKSAAAPLLKKGSLSMHVGGIYLSGTCSILTDCALN
;
A
#
# COMPACT_ATOMS: atom_id res chain seq x y z
N MET A 1 0.05 9.90 39.47
CA MET A 1 0.17 8.68 38.64
C MET A 1 -0.69 8.85 37.41
N MET A 2 -0.10 9.27 36.30
CA MET A 2 -0.66 9.06 34.95
C MET A 2 0.52 8.61 34.09
N ASN A 3 0.38 7.45 33.48
CA ASN A 3 1.43 6.73 32.76
C ASN A 3 1.45 7.27 31.32
N LEU A 4 2.53 7.94 30.91
CA LEU A 4 2.76 8.30 29.51
C LEU A 4 3.15 7.03 28.74
N SER A 5 2.29 6.57 27.85
CA SER A 5 2.64 5.57 26.84
C SER A 5 1.99 5.93 25.50
N SER A 6 2.22 7.16 25.03
CA SER A 6 1.85 7.60 23.67
C SER A 6 2.92 7.16 22.68
N THR A 7 3.12 5.85 22.57
CA THR A 7 4.11 5.29 21.63
C THR A 7 3.40 4.96 20.32
N MET A 8 3.94 5.46 19.21
CA MET A 8 3.49 5.06 17.87
C MET A 8 3.73 3.56 17.69
N ASN A 9 2.66 2.79 17.51
CA ASN A 9 2.72 1.32 17.62
C ASN A 9 2.87 0.61 16.27
N ALA A 10 2.56 1.30 15.17
CA ALA A 10 2.69 0.79 13.81
C ALA A 10 3.03 1.93 12.84
N TYR A 11 3.98 1.68 11.93
CA TYR A 11 4.31 2.56 10.82
C TYR A 11 4.31 1.79 9.50
N GLY A 12 3.74 2.39 8.45
CA GLY A 12 3.88 1.96 7.06
C GLY A 12 4.72 2.97 6.30
N CYS A 13 5.67 2.52 5.48
CA CYS A 13 6.43 3.38 4.55
C CYS A 13 6.29 2.81 3.14
N ARG A 14 5.80 3.60 2.19
CA ARG A 14 5.69 3.18 0.80
C ARG A 14 6.96 3.52 0.01
N TYR A 15 7.50 2.54 -0.70
CA TYR A 15 8.60 2.75 -1.64
C TYR A 15 8.09 3.53 -2.87
N CYS A 16 8.67 4.71 -3.12
CA CYS A 16 8.62 5.33 -4.44
C CYS A 16 9.42 4.47 -5.42
N VAL A 17 8.85 4.21 -6.60
CA VAL A 17 9.63 3.73 -7.75
C VAL A 17 10.63 4.83 -8.12
N SER A 18 11.91 4.47 -8.20
CA SER A 18 13.00 5.40 -8.57
C SER A 18 12.71 6.08 -9.92
N PRO A 19 12.83 7.41 -10.04
CA PRO A 19 12.79 8.08 -11.33
C PRO A 19 14.16 7.94 -12.00
N LEU A 20 14.43 6.79 -12.63
CA LEU A 20 15.60 6.65 -13.50
C LEU A 20 15.23 7.05 -14.94
N LYS A 21 14.91 8.33 -15.13
CA LYS A 21 14.89 9.01 -16.43
C LYS A 21 15.25 10.48 -16.27
N GLN A 22 16.54 10.75 -16.03
CA GLN A 22 17.13 12.04 -16.39
C GLN A 22 18.66 11.93 -16.43
N LEU A 23 19.18 11.40 -17.53
CA LEU A 23 20.49 11.76 -18.08
C LEU A 23 20.65 11.02 -19.42
N LEU A 24 20.30 11.72 -20.50
CA LEU A 24 21.15 11.94 -21.68
C LEU A 24 20.28 12.51 -22.81
N HIS A 25 20.55 13.78 -23.11
CA HIS A 25 20.08 14.47 -24.30
C HIS A 25 21.02 14.14 -25.46
N THR A 26 20.45 14.10 -26.68
CA THR A 26 21.09 14.00 -28.02
C THR A 26 21.56 12.58 -28.38
N THR A 27 21.26 11.98 -29.54
CA THR A 27 20.82 12.46 -30.87
C THR A 27 19.91 11.44 -31.56
N ASN A 28 19.09 11.94 -32.49
CA ASN A 28 18.33 11.25 -33.54
C ASN A 28 18.76 9.81 -33.90
N HIS A 29 17.83 8.86 -33.86
CA HIS A 29 17.52 8.03 -35.03
C HIS A 29 16.12 7.38 -34.91
N HIS A 30 15.43 7.45 -36.03
CA HIS A 30 14.06 7.01 -36.31
C HIS A 30 13.90 5.50 -36.09
N LEU A 31 13.12 5.03 -35.10
CA LEU A 31 12.68 3.62 -35.05
C LEU A 31 11.23 3.51 -34.54
N ARG A 32 10.43 2.84 -35.38
CA ARG A 32 9.01 2.53 -35.20
C ARG A 32 8.81 1.63 -33.97
N PHE A 33 7.86 1.98 -33.11
CA PHE A 33 7.36 1.07 -32.09
C PHE A 33 6.41 0.03 -32.72
N ARG A 34 6.72 -1.25 -32.56
CA ARG A 34 5.75 -2.35 -32.59
C ARG A 34 5.83 -3.10 -31.26
N PRO A 35 4.72 -3.65 -30.74
CA PRO A 35 4.70 -4.35 -29.46
C PRO A 35 5.31 -5.76 -29.60
N CYS A 36 6.18 -6.14 -28.66
CA CYS A 36 6.75 -7.48 -28.57
C CYS A 36 5.78 -8.45 -27.88
N SER A 37 5.49 -9.55 -28.57
CA SER A 37 4.95 -10.80 -28.02
C SER A 37 6.07 -11.67 -27.41
N PRO A 38 5.74 -12.64 -26.53
CA PRO A 38 6.73 -13.38 -25.76
C PRO A 38 7.12 -14.70 -26.46
N SER A 39 8.41 -14.95 -26.61
CA SER A 39 9.02 -16.29 -26.52
C SER A 39 10.52 -16.23 -26.80
N LEU A 40 11.24 -17.17 -26.18
CA LEU A 40 12.64 -17.56 -26.40
C LEU A 40 13.69 -16.73 -25.66
N PHE A 41 14.05 -17.18 -24.46
CA PHE A 41 15.47 -17.32 -24.10
C PHE A 41 15.65 -18.53 -23.19
N SER A 42 15.96 -19.67 -23.81
CA SER A 42 16.46 -20.86 -23.14
C SER A 42 17.99 -20.77 -23.04
N SER A 43 18.51 -21.30 -21.93
CA SER A 43 19.82 -21.93 -21.76
C SER A 43 21.09 -21.09 -21.93
N SER A 44 21.71 -20.74 -20.80
CA SER A 44 23.09 -21.19 -20.49
C SER A 44 23.56 -20.60 -19.17
N PHE A 45 23.70 -21.44 -18.15
CA PHE A 45 24.83 -21.40 -17.22
C PHE A 45 24.98 -22.80 -16.62
N ASN A 46 25.70 -23.65 -17.34
CA ASN A 46 26.25 -24.87 -16.77
C ASN A 46 27.59 -24.53 -16.09
N ASN A 47 27.84 -25.25 -14.98
CA ASN A 47 29.10 -25.41 -14.24
C ASN A 47 29.34 -24.45 -13.06
N LEU A 48 28.88 -24.89 -11.88
CA LEU A 48 29.75 -24.94 -10.70
C LEU A 48 29.29 -26.07 -9.77
N LYS A 49 30.18 -27.03 -9.50
CA LYS A 49 29.98 -28.12 -8.53
C LYS A 49 30.39 -27.64 -7.13
N LEU A 50 29.51 -27.75 -6.15
CA LEU A 50 29.86 -27.84 -4.73
C LEU A 50 29.05 -28.98 -4.07
N PRO A 51 29.61 -29.70 -3.08
CA PRO A 51 29.13 -31.02 -2.69
C PRO A 51 28.09 -31.00 -1.56
N ASN A 52 27.16 -31.96 -1.62
CA ASN A 52 26.39 -32.60 -0.55
C ASN A 52 26.19 -31.85 0.77
N PHE A 53 24.99 -31.30 0.96
CA PHE A 53 24.32 -31.33 2.26
C PHE A 53 22.83 -31.59 2.05
N ASN A 54 22.44 -32.86 2.20
CA ASN A 54 21.05 -33.24 2.42
C ASN A 54 20.73 -32.95 3.88
N LEU A 55 19.96 -31.90 4.14
CA LEU A 55 19.09 -31.85 5.31
C LEU A 55 17.70 -31.38 4.88
N LEU A 56 16.73 -32.23 5.19
CA LEU A 56 15.35 -32.23 4.76
C LEU A 56 14.52 -31.07 5.34
N LEU A 57 13.56 -30.64 4.51
CA LEU A 57 12.24 -30.08 4.82
C LEU A 57 12.15 -28.91 5.81
N THR A 58 11.90 -27.72 5.25
CA THR A 58 10.63 -26.97 5.36
C THR A 58 10.91 -25.53 4.95
N SER A 59 10.64 -25.15 3.70
CA SER A 59 10.43 -23.75 3.24
C SER A 59 10.40 -23.69 1.71
N ASN A 60 9.51 -24.45 1.06
CA ASN A 60 9.27 -24.30 -0.39
C ASN A 60 7.84 -23.87 -0.73
N SER A 61 7.04 -23.47 0.27
CA SER A 61 5.70 -22.93 0.02
C SER A 61 5.69 -21.42 -0.25
N PHE A 62 6.85 -20.73 -0.15
CA PHE A 62 6.89 -19.27 -0.23
C PHE A 62 7.27 -18.71 -1.61
N PHE A 63 7.64 -19.55 -2.58
CA PHE A 63 8.15 -19.09 -3.89
C PHE A 63 7.30 -19.50 -5.11
N PHE A 64 6.15 -20.16 -4.93
CA PHE A 64 5.38 -20.72 -6.06
C PHE A 64 3.97 -20.13 -6.29
N THR A 65 3.70 -18.90 -5.86
CA THR A 65 2.40 -18.25 -6.16
C THR A 65 2.57 -16.80 -6.60
N MET A 66 3.44 -16.55 -7.58
CA MET A 66 3.62 -15.20 -8.16
C MET A 66 3.19 -15.09 -9.63
N GLU A 67 2.70 -16.16 -10.26
CA GLU A 67 2.30 -16.17 -11.69
C GLU A 67 0.79 -16.27 -11.98
N HIS A 68 -0.09 -16.21 -10.98
CA HIS A 68 -1.54 -16.34 -11.21
C HIS A 68 -2.44 -15.26 -10.58
N LEU A 69 -1.89 -14.05 -10.33
CA LEU A 69 -2.68 -12.89 -9.84
C LEU A 69 -3.27 -12.02 -10.97
N TRP A 70 -3.13 -12.40 -12.24
CA TRP A 70 -3.57 -11.60 -13.40
C TRP A 70 -4.95 -11.99 -13.97
N ASP A 71 -5.81 -12.72 -13.26
CA ASP A 71 -7.18 -12.92 -13.78
C ASP A 71 -8.01 -11.62 -13.63
N ARG A 72 -8.01 -10.84 -14.71
CA ARG A 72 -8.73 -9.57 -14.85
C ARG A 72 -10.24 -9.72 -15.09
N SER A 73 -10.77 -10.94 -15.23
CA SER A 73 -12.10 -11.15 -15.82
C SER A 73 -13.28 -11.11 -14.82
N GLY A 74 -13.03 -11.02 -13.51
CA GLY A 74 -14.10 -11.19 -12.51
C GLY A 74 -14.33 -10.05 -11.51
N MET A 75 -13.37 -9.14 -11.35
CA MET A 75 -13.33 -8.19 -10.23
C MET A 75 -14.02 -6.86 -10.53
N ASN A 76 -15.35 -6.90 -10.64
CA ASN A 76 -16.12 -5.67 -10.92
C ASN A 76 -16.55 -4.95 -9.64
N THR A 77 -16.27 -5.51 -8.47
CA THR A 77 -16.68 -4.96 -7.17
C THR A 77 -15.58 -5.14 -6.13
N ASN A 78 -15.54 -4.24 -5.13
CA ASN A 78 -14.60 -4.31 -4.02
C ASN A 78 -14.69 -5.65 -3.26
N LYS A 79 -15.90 -6.18 -3.08
CA LYS A 79 -16.10 -7.47 -2.43
C LYS A 79 -15.43 -8.62 -3.16
N LYS A 80 -15.60 -8.73 -4.48
CA LYS A 80 -14.96 -9.78 -5.28
C LYS A 80 -13.44 -9.68 -5.27
N MET A 81 -12.91 -8.44 -5.21
CA MET A 81 -11.48 -8.21 -5.03
C MET A 81 -10.98 -8.84 -3.73
N VAL A 82 -11.67 -8.59 -2.61
CA VAL A 82 -11.29 -9.16 -1.30
C VAL A 82 -11.48 -10.68 -1.26
N GLU A 83 -12.59 -11.21 -1.78
CA GLU A 83 -12.85 -12.66 -1.85
C GLU A 83 -11.75 -13.39 -2.62
N HIS A 84 -11.26 -12.82 -3.72
CA HIS A 84 -10.14 -13.38 -4.48
C HIS A 84 -8.84 -13.34 -3.68
N LEU A 85 -8.52 -12.23 -3.01
CA LEU A 85 -7.34 -12.15 -2.13
C LEU A 85 -7.41 -13.19 -0.99
N GLN A 86 -8.61 -13.48 -0.47
CA GLN A 86 -8.80 -14.57 0.50
C GLN A 86 -8.58 -15.95 -0.14
N GLN A 87 -9.17 -16.19 -1.33
CA GLN A 87 -9.03 -17.45 -2.05
C GLN A 87 -7.57 -17.82 -2.35
N TYR A 88 -6.73 -16.83 -2.67
CA TYR A 88 -5.31 -17.03 -2.96
C TYR A 88 -4.42 -16.98 -1.71
N GLY A 89 -5.01 -16.90 -0.51
CA GLY A 89 -4.28 -16.92 0.75
C GLY A 89 -3.52 -15.64 1.10
N VAL A 90 -3.76 -14.54 0.38
CA VAL A 90 -3.20 -13.23 0.72
C VAL A 90 -3.86 -12.69 1.98
N ILE A 91 -5.18 -12.88 2.13
CA ILE A 91 -5.94 -12.52 3.33
C ILE A 91 -6.41 -13.80 4.04
N SER A 92 -5.91 -14.04 5.25
CA SER A 92 -6.37 -15.04 6.20
C SER A 92 -7.21 -14.44 7.34
N SER A 93 -7.01 -13.17 7.70
CA SER A 93 -7.75 -12.52 8.78
C SER A 93 -9.12 -12.01 8.32
N GLU A 94 -10.19 -12.45 9.00
CA GLU A 94 -11.55 -11.90 8.81
C GLU A 94 -11.63 -10.40 9.13
N LYS A 95 -10.87 -9.92 10.12
CA LYS A 95 -10.87 -8.50 10.49
C LYS A 95 -10.31 -7.66 9.34
N VAL A 96 -9.21 -8.11 8.73
CA VAL A 96 -8.59 -7.47 7.57
C VAL A 96 -9.51 -7.51 6.35
N ALA A 97 -10.08 -8.68 6.03
CA ALA A 97 -11.04 -8.83 4.94
C ALA A 97 -12.21 -7.85 5.09
N ARG A 98 -12.85 -7.83 6.27
CA ARG A 98 -13.98 -6.93 6.56
C ARG A 98 -13.63 -5.46 6.39
N VAL A 99 -12.45 -5.04 6.85
CA VAL A 99 -12.00 -3.64 6.70
C VAL A 99 -11.79 -3.28 5.23
N MET A 100 -11.11 -4.14 4.47
CA MET A 100 -10.90 -3.91 3.04
C MET A 100 -12.20 -3.95 2.25
N GLU A 101 -13.18 -4.77 2.63
CA GLU A 101 -14.53 -4.76 2.02
C GLU A 101 -15.28 -3.46 2.31
N THR A 102 -15.13 -2.93 3.52
CA THR A 102 -15.83 -1.73 4.00
C THR A 102 -15.29 -0.45 3.34
N ILE A 103 -13.97 -0.37 3.14
CA ILE A 103 -13.33 0.76 2.48
C ILE A 103 -13.25 0.47 0.99
N ASP A 104 -14.21 0.98 0.23
CA ASP A 104 -14.25 0.78 -1.23
C ASP A 104 -13.04 1.46 -1.90
N ARG A 105 -12.15 0.63 -2.45
CA ARG A 105 -10.95 1.06 -3.16
C ARG A 105 -11.24 1.95 -4.36
N ALA A 106 -12.40 1.83 -5.01
CA ALA A 106 -12.78 2.66 -6.15
C ALA A 106 -12.85 4.17 -5.80
N LEU A 107 -13.06 4.51 -4.54
CA LEU A 107 -13.08 5.89 -4.06
C LEU A 107 -11.67 6.51 -3.95
N PHE A 108 -10.62 5.71 -4.05
CA PHE A 108 -9.24 6.10 -3.80
C PHE A 108 -8.36 6.02 -5.05
N VAL A 109 -8.96 5.84 -6.22
CA VAL A 109 -8.27 5.79 -7.50
C VAL A 109 -8.94 6.76 -8.49
N PRO A 110 -8.22 7.27 -9.51
CA PRO A 110 -8.85 8.11 -10.52
C PRO A 110 -9.95 7.39 -11.30
N ASP A 111 -10.91 8.14 -11.83
CA ASP A 111 -11.99 7.61 -12.65
C ASP A 111 -11.45 6.79 -13.83
N LYS A 112 -12.20 5.74 -14.21
CA LYS A 112 -11.89 4.83 -15.34
C LYS A 112 -10.60 4.01 -15.16
N THR A 113 -9.99 4.02 -13.98
CA THR A 113 -8.93 3.06 -13.65
C THR A 113 -9.52 1.71 -13.23
N PRO A 114 -8.83 0.59 -13.50
CA PRO A 114 -9.26 -0.72 -13.01
C PRO A 114 -9.00 -0.83 -11.50
N ALA A 115 -9.85 -0.18 -10.70
CA ALA A 115 -9.70 -0.01 -9.24
C ALA A 115 -9.41 -1.32 -8.49
N TYR A 116 -10.07 -2.39 -8.93
CA TYR A 116 -10.05 -3.69 -8.27
C TYR A 116 -9.04 -4.67 -8.85
N ALA A 117 -8.35 -4.31 -9.95
CA ALA A 117 -7.28 -5.16 -10.45
C ALA A 117 -6.16 -5.23 -9.42
N ASP A 118 -5.60 -6.44 -9.22
CA ASP A 118 -4.50 -6.63 -8.27
C ASP A 118 -3.14 -6.13 -8.82
N CYS A 119 -3.08 -4.85 -9.19
CA CYS A 119 -1.88 -4.17 -9.63
C CYS A 119 -1.90 -2.68 -9.26
N PRO A 120 -0.72 -2.03 -9.17
CA PRO A 120 -0.65 -0.60 -8.87
C PRO A 120 -1.39 0.23 -9.93
N GLN A 121 -2.05 1.31 -9.49
CA GLN A 121 -2.70 2.28 -10.39
C GLN A 121 -2.06 3.66 -10.24
N GLU A 122 -1.89 4.38 -11.33
CA GLU A 122 -1.38 5.75 -11.31
C GLU A 122 -2.38 6.71 -10.66
N ILE A 123 -1.88 7.66 -9.87
CA ILE A 123 -2.70 8.65 -9.14
C ILE A 123 -2.29 10.09 -9.46
N GLY A 124 -1.46 10.28 -10.49
CA GLY A 124 -0.79 11.54 -10.79
C GLY A 124 0.51 11.73 -9.99
N TYR A 125 1.19 12.85 -10.23
CA TYR A 125 2.40 13.25 -9.50
C TYR A 125 3.54 12.20 -9.48
N ASN A 126 3.63 11.37 -10.53
CA ASN A 126 4.56 10.24 -10.59
C ASN A 126 4.43 9.26 -9.41
N ALA A 127 3.23 9.16 -8.84
CA ALA A 127 2.89 8.27 -7.74
C ALA A 127 1.85 7.23 -8.18
N THR A 128 1.80 6.14 -7.42
CA THR A 128 0.79 5.08 -7.59
C THR A 128 0.12 4.74 -6.27
N ILE A 129 -1.14 4.32 -6.33
CA ILE A 129 -1.74 3.53 -5.27
C ILE A 129 -1.26 2.08 -5.42
N SER A 130 -0.71 1.50 -4.35
CA SER A 130 -0.19 0.13 -4.35
C SER A 130 -1.26 -0.91 -4.69
N ALA A 131 -0.85 -2.07 -5.21
CA ALA A 131 -1.75 -3.18 -5.48
C ALA A 131 -2.56 -3.61 -4.23
N PRO A 132 -3.81 -4.05 -4.38
CA PRO A 132 -4.64 -4.62 -3.32
C PRO A 132 -3.92 -5.62 -2.41
N HIS A 133 -3.15 -6.58 -2.94
CA HIS A 133 -2.43 -7.55 -2.11
C HIS A 133 -1.40 -6.87 -1.18
N MET A 134 -0.74 -5.79 -1.62
CA MET A 134 0.23 -5.08 -0.78
C MET A 134 -0.46 -4.42 0.43
N HIS A 135 -1.66 -3.87 0.24
CA HIS A 135 -2.45 -3.32 1.35
C HIS A 135 -2.94 -4.42 2.30
N ALA A 136 -3.43 -5.53 1.75
CA ALA A 136 -3.81 -6.70 2.51
C ALA A 136 -2.67 -7.22 3.38
N THR A 137 -1.50 -7.48 2.79
CA THR A 137 -0.31 -7.95 3.50
C THR A 137 0.11 -6.99 4.60
N CYS A 138 0.11 -5.67 4.34
CA CYS A 138 0.44 -4.67 5.35
C CYS A 138 -0.53 -4.70 6.53
N LEU A 139 -1.84 -4.77 6.27
CA LEU A 139 -2.87 -4.84 7.32
C LEU A 139 -2.74 -6.12 8.16
N GLN A 140 -2.41 -7.25 7.55
CA GLN A 140 -2.20 -8.50 8.28
C GLN A 140 -0.95 -8.45 9.17
N LEU A 141 0.18 -8.00 8.62
CA LEU A 141 1.43 -7.90 9.38
C LEU A 141 1.31 -6.99 10.60
N LEU A 142 0.49 -5.94 10.48
CA LEU A 142 0.27 -4.95 11.54
C LEU A 142 -0.99 -5.24 12.37
N GLU A 143 -1.71 -6.32 12.13
CA GLU A 143 -3.03 -6.55 12.75
C GLU A 143 -2.96 -6.49 14.28
N GLU A 144 -1.99 -7.16 14.90
CA GLU A 144 -1.79 -7.14 16.36
C GLU A 144 -1.44 -5.75 16.93
N LYS A 145 -0.93 -4.86 16.09
CA LYS A 145 -0.58 -3.46 16.43
C LYS A 145 -1.65 -2.45 15.99
N LEU A 146 -2.67 -2.91 15.27
CA LEU A 146 -3.82 -2.13 14.81
C LEU A 146 -5.07 -2.56 15.58
N GLN A 147 -5.02 -2.40 16.90
CA GLN A 147 -6.13 -2.74 17.80
C GLN A 147 -6.90 -1.48 18.22
N PRO A 148 -8.17 -1.64 18.65
CA PRO A 148 -8.99 -0.52 19.12
C PRO A 148 -8.25 0.34 20.16
N GLY A 149 -8.23 1.65 19.97
CA GLY A 149 -7.54 2.59 20.87
C GLY A 149 -6.06 2.83 20.54
N MET A 150 -5.46 2.09 19.61
CA MET A 150 -4.06 2.27 19.25
C MET A 150 -3.83 3.40 18.23
N HIS A 151 -2.57 3.82 18.11
CA HIS A 151 -2.13 4.86 17.19
C HIS A 151 -1.30 4.28 16.03
N ALA A 152 -1.60 4.71 14.80
CA ALA A 152 -0.96 4.27 13.57
C ALA A 152 -0.51 5.46 12.71
N LEU A 153 0.66 5.33 12.07
CA LEU A 153 1.19 6.30 11.12
C LEU A 153 1.39 5.66 9.74
N ASP A 154 0.91 6.33 8.70
CA ASP A 154 1.09 5.97 7.30
C ASP A 154 1.95 7.03 6.60
N VAL A 155 3.24 6.72 6.36
CA VAL A 155 4.20 7.62 5.72
C VAL A 155 4.22 7.37 4.22
N GLY A 156 4.00 8.43 3.43
CA GLY A 156 3.72 8.30 1.99
C GLY A 156 2.28 7.82 1.75
N SER A 157 1.34 8.42 2.49
CA SER A 157 -0.06 7.97 2.53
C SER A 157 -0.78 8.08 1.19
N GLY A 158 -0.27 8.89 0.24
CA GLY A 158 -0.79 9.03 -1.11
C GLY A 158 -2.29 9.32 -1.13
N THR A 159 -3.08 8.43 -1.71
CA THR A 159 -4.53 8.57 -1.82
C THR A 159 -5.29 8.45 -0.50
N GLY A 160 -4.64 8.02 0.59
CA GLY A 160 -5.25 7.85 1.91
C GLY A 160 -5.96 6.51 2.14
N TYR A 161 -5.94 5.58 1.17
CA TYR A 161 -6.63 4.28 1.29
C TYR A 161 -6.16 3.47 2.50
N LEU A 162 -4.84 3.29 2.64
CA LEU A 162 -4.27 2.50 3.74
C LEU A 162 -4.49 3.19 5.09
N THR A 163 -4.36 4.51 5.15
CA THR A 163 -4.66 5.31 6.34
C THR A 163 -6.12 5.14 6.77
N ALA A 164 -7.07 5.12 5.83
CA ALA A 164 -8.49 4.85 6.10
C ALA A 164 -8.68 3.45 6.68
N CYS A 165 -8.03 2.43 6.10
CA CYS A 165 -8.06 1.07 6.65
C CYS A 165 -7.47 1.00 8.06
N PHE A 166 -6.35 1.68 8.34
CA PHE A 166 -5.79 1.77 9.70
C PHE A 166 -6.79 2.39 10.68
N ALA A 167 -7.46 3.47 10.30
CA ALA A 167 -8.47 4.11 11.14
C ALA A 167 -9.64 3.15 11.47
N MET A 168 -10.09 2.35 10.49
CA MET A 168 -11.12 1.34 10.72
C MET A 168 -10.65 0.24 11.67
N MET A 169 -9.36 -0.11 11.65
CA MET A 169 -8.79 -1.14 12.53
C MET A 169 -8.65 -0.65 13.98
N VAL A 170 -8.18 0.58 14.19
CA VAL A 170 -7.97 1.18 15.53
C VAL A 170 -9.22 1.85 16.11
N GLY A 171 -10.24 2.06 15.29
CA GLY A 171 -11.54 2.56 15.71
C GLY A 171 -11.54 4.00 16.23
N PRO A 172 -12.69 4.48 16.73
CA PRO A 172 -12.89 5.88 17.12
C PRO A 172 -12.11 6.30 18.38
N GLN A 173 -11.69 5.34 19.20
CA GLN A 173 -10.86 5.60 20.39
C GLN A 173 -9.36 5.64 20.06
N GLY A 174 -8.97 5.16 18.87
CA GLY A 174 -7.60 5.21 18.38
C GLY A 174 -7.35 6.40 17.47
N ARG A 175 -6.17 6.41 16.86
CA ARG A 175 -5.74 7.48 15.95
C ARG A 175 -4.98 6.91 14.75
N ALA A 176 -5.36 7.27 13.54
CA ALA A 176 -4.60 7.00 12.32
C ALA A 176 -4.19 8.31 11.65
N ILE A 177 -2.90 8.46 11.38
CA ILE A 177 -2.32 9.68 10.81
C ILE A 177 -1.68 9.31 9.48
N GLY A 178 -2.09 9.96 8.39
CA GLY A 178 -1.44 9.87 7.10
C GLY A 178 -0.56 11.10 6.86
N VAL A 179 0.67 10.87 6.39
CA VAL A 179 1.62 11.94 6.04
C VAL A 179 2.03 11.79 4.59
N GLU A 180 1.85 12.85 3.81
CA GLU A 180 2.18 12.88 2.39
C GLU A 180 2.86 14.20 2.03
N HIS A 181 3.91 14.14 1.22
CA HIS A 181 4.75 15.30 0.90
C HIS A 181 4.16 16.16 -0.23
N ILE A 182 3.24 15.61 -1.04
CA ILE A 182 2.55 16.31 -2.12
C ILE A 182 1.22 16.89 -1.59
N PRO A 183 1.07 18.23 -1.47
CA PRO A 183 -0.13 18.86 -0.90
C PRO A 183 -1.42 18.50 -1.64
N GLU A 184 -1.36 18.36 -2.96
CA GLU A 184 -2.50 18.02 -3.80
C GLU A 184 -2.99 16.60 -3.54
N LEU A 185 -2.08 15.66 -3.24
CA LEU A 185 -2.45 14.31 -2.83
C LEU A 185 -3.08 14.30 -1.44
N VAL A 186 -2.61 15.14 -0.50
CA VAL A 186 -3.28 15.32 0.81
C VAL A 186 -4.70 15.82 0.61
N ALA A 187 -4.90 16.89 -0.16
CA ALA A 187 -6.24 17.41 -0.43
C ALA A 187 -7.14 16.37 -1.10
N SER A 188 -6.63 15.64 -2.10
CA SER A 188 -7.37 14.56 -2.74
C SER A 188 -7.71 13.43 -1.76
N SER A 189 -6.79 13.06 -0.88
CA SER A 189 -7.00 11.98 0.08
C SER A 189 -8.12 12.28 1.07
N ILE A 190 -8.19 13.52 1.55
CA ILE A 190 -9.26 14.00 2.44
C ILE A 190 -10.62 13.84 1.75
N ASN A 191 -10.74 14.31 0.51
CA ASN A 191 -11.96 14.17 -0.30
C ASN A 191 -12.33 12.70 -0.58
N ASN A 192 -11.35 11.82 -0.79
CA ASN A 192 -11.60 10.39 -0.96
C ASN A 192 -12.14 9.76 0.34
N ILE A 193 -11.54 10.12 1.48
CA ILE A 193 -11.94 9.62 2.80
C ILE A 193 -13.33 10.11 3.18
N GLU A 194 -13.67 11.37 2.89
CA GLU A 194 -15.00 11.95 3.14
C GLU A 194 -16.12 11.22 2.40
N LYS A 195 -15.82 10.61 1.25
CA LYS A 195 -16.76 9.79 0.46
C LYS A 195 -16.83 8.34 0.94
N SER A 196 -15.88 7.92 1.77
CA SER A 196 -15.74 6.53 2.23
C SER A 196 -16.43 6.29 3.58
N ALA A 197 -16.49 5.02 4.00
CA ALA A 197 -16.99 4.65 5.32
C ALA A 197 -16.14 5.21 6.49
N ALA A 198 -14.92 5.68 6.24
CA ALA A 198 -14.06 6.29 7.25
C ALA A 198 -14.37 7.78 7.52
N ALA A 199 -15.29 8.40 6.79
CA ALA A 199 -15.66 9.81 6.96
C ALA A 199 -16.01 10.23 8.41
N PRO A 200 -16.72 9.40 9.23
CA PRO A 200 -16.97 9.74 10.63
C PRO A 200 -15.70 9.81 11.48
N LEU A 201 -14.67 9.02 11.17
CA LEU A 201 -13.40 9.01 11.90
C LEU A 201 -12.57 10.26 11.59
N LEU A 202 -12.61 10.73 10.35
CA LEU A 202 -12.02 12.01 9.95
C LEU A 202 -12.69 13.17 10.70
N LYS A 203 -14.02 13.23 10.71
CA LYS A 203 -14.78 14.30 11.40
C LYS A 203 -14.55 14.34 12.91
N LYS A 204 -14.31 13.18 13.53
CA LYS A 204 -14.03 13.05 14.98
C LYS A 204 -12.56 13.28 15.34
N GLY A 205 -11.67 13.39 14.35
CA GLY A 205 -10.23 13.55 14.56
C GLY A 205 -9.46 12.26 14.88
N SER A 206 -10.14 11.10 14.87
CA SER A 206 -9.51 9.77 14.98
C SER A 206 -8.77 9.37 13.70
N LEU A 207 -9.04 10.05 12.57
CA LEU A 207 -8.26 9.99 11.35
C LEU A 207 -7.81 11.42 11.00
N SER A 208 -6.57 11.60 10.56
CA SER A 208 -6.10 12.87 9.98
C SER A 208 -5.07 12.69 8.88
N MET A 209 -5.03 13.63 7.93
CA MET A 209 -4.06 13.67 6.82
C MET A 209 -3.26 14.97 6.91
N HIS A 210 -1.95 14.88 6.76
CA HIS A 210 -1.03 16.02 6.91
C HIS A 210 -0.06 16.11 5.75
N VAL A 211 0.24 17.34 5.34
CA VAL A 211 1.33 17.61 4.42
C VAL A 211 2.64 17.50 5.18
N GLY A 212 3.52 16.57 4.80
CA GLY A 212 4.78 16.37 5.47
C GLY A 212 5.85 15.75 4.57
N GLY A 213 7.03 16.33 4.61
CA GLY A 213 8.22 15.84 3.91
C GLY A 213 9.48 16.17 4.68
N ILE A 214 10.58 15.50 4.33
CA ILE A 214 11.91 15.84 4.84
C ILE A 214 12.39 17.08 4.08
N TYR A 215 11.96 18.26 4.50
CA TYR A 215 12.66 19.48 4.11
C TYR A 215 14.00 19.49 4.86
N LEU A 216 15.09 19.78 4.13
CA LEU A 216 16.48 19.86 4.60
C LEU A 216 16.73 20.92 5.71
N SER A 217 15.69 21.49 6.32
CA SER A 217 15.76 22.53 7.35
C SER A 217 15.53 22.02 8.78
N GLY A 218 15.68 20.72 9.05
CA GLY A 218 16.02 20.23 10.39
C GLY A 218 14.92 20.12 11.44
N THR A 219 13.65 20.41 11.14
CA THR A 219 12.53 20.14 12.06
C THR A 219 11.36 19.48 11.34
N CYS A 220 11.16 18.18 11.61
CA CYS A 220 9.93 17.48 11.26
C CYS A 220 8.88 17.78 12.34
N SER A 221 8.11 18.87 12.16
CA SER A 221 7.06 19.29 13.10
C SER A 221 5.94 18.26 13.29
N ILE A 222 5.81 17.30 12.37
CA ILE A 222 4.72 16.32 12.37
C ILE A 222 5.02 15.13 13.28
N LEU A 223 6.30 14.71 13.39
CA LEU A 223 6.65 13.59 14.28
C LEU A 223 6.49 13.95 15.76
N THR A 224 6.68 15.22 16.11
CA THR A 224 6.40 15.73 17.47
C THR A 224 4.91 15.73 17.78
N ASP A 225 4.05 16.13 16.84
CA ASP A 225 2.59 16.10 17.05
C ASP A 225 2.02 14.67 17.07
N CYS A 226 2.59 13.75 16.29
CA CYS A 226 2.23 12.32 16.30
C CYS A 226 2.57 11.60 17.61
N ALA A 227 3.58 12.06 18.35
CA ALA A 227 4.04 11.45 19.59
C ALA A 227 3.45 12.08 20.86
N LEU A 228 2.91 13.30 20.77
CA LEU A 228 2.58 14.12 21.94
C LEU A 228 1.07 14.27 22.26
N ASN A 229 0.15 13.78 21.41
CA ASN A 229 -1.31 13.91 21.64
C ASN A 229 -2.14 12.62 21.48
#